data_AF-A0A919CCL4-F1
#
_entry.id   AF-A0A919CCL4-F1
#
_cell.length_a   1.000
_cell.length_b   1.000
_cell.length_c   1.000
_cell.angle_alpha   90.00
_cell.angle_beta   90.00
_cell.angle_gamma   90.00
#
_symmetry.space_group_name_H-M   'P 1'
#
loop_
_entity.id
_entity.type
_entity.pdbx_description
1 polymer ?
#
loop_
_entity_poly.entity_id
_entity_poly.type
_entity_poly.pdbx_seq_one_letter_code
_entity_poly.pdbx_strand_id
1 'polypeptide(L)'
;MNARGGETFEAGRARAEIDALLAGAVPASGPTNVERQKYTGNWLSSRGAGFVIAELWAGEDLSGVYGREWDAAEEQASGHLDVLTEELDARWGTHEEVGMTAAVFRATSGDPVPPLYTELRNLDAFGDLRVWGPVRVPDGDSDRWVGISVNQIDGDTPHFLIAVVTDRPIREPEEGEEAGPPAASRTVPEAPRSRRVVRAFWGPRPETPEGLAARWAPTLRRVAELVPEAGDRAADPWTWHRITANGPATPVAADQESLVRALRDDGDGSLSLVIEGEEGWSLDISGHAGHASAYLSQSVVLTVRAPHSASVREAELLACVAELWDPDIGNVLDDDVFDLLEERADLQPGDDNAGWLTYLSPGRAALVPDDLKAVRTTLATGGVLLDLAAPSDHEAVLAAHVRLRDSAALQPLPTPMDRSKL
;
A
#
# COMPACT_ATOMS: atom_id res chain seq x y z
N MET A 1 -4.29 -0.43 -1.44
CA MET A 1 -4.77 0.95 -1.68
C MET A 1 -5.70 0.96 -2.88
N ASN A 2 -6.76 1.76 -2.76
CA ASN A 2 -7.97 1.73 -3.58
C ASN A 2 -7.99 2.93 -4.52
N ALA A 3 -8.44 2.76 -5.75
CA ALA A 3 -8.30 3.79 -6.78
C ALA A 3 -9.23 5.00 -6.55
N ARG A 4 -10.26 4.81 -5.72
CA ARG A 4 -11.30 5.79 -5.39
C ARG A 4 -11.30 6.27 -3.93
N GLY A 5 -10.15 6.21 -3.25
CA GLY A 5 -10.06 6.66 -1.86
C GLY A 5 -10.61 8.08 -1.68
N GLY A 6 -11.37 8.31 -0.62
CA GLY A 6 -11.91 9.62 -0.24
C GLY A 6 -13.01 10.19 -1.14
N GLU A 7 -13.54 9.43 -2.11
CA GLU A 7 -14.66 9.88 -2.92
C GLU A 7 -15.96 9.96 -2.10
N THR A 8 -16.79 10.98 -2.36
CA THR A 8 -18.17 10.97 -1.83
C THR A 8 -18.98 9.88 -2.52
N PHE A 9 -19.66 9.04 -1.74
CA PHE A 9 -20.49 7.98 -2.29
C PHE A 9 -21.74 8.54 -2.97
N GLU A 10 -21.97 8.13 -4.22
CA GLU A 10 -23.17 8.45 -4.99
C GLU A 10 -23.83 7.16 -5.51
N ALA A 11 -24.97 6.78 -4.93
CA ALA A 11 -25.68 5.55 -5.29
C ALA A 11 -26.07 5.50 -6.78
N GLY A 12 -26.53 6.62 -7.34
CA GLY A 12 -26.88 6.72 -8.76
C GLY A 12 -25.69 6.48 -9.70
N ARG A 13 -24.48 6.88 -9.30
CA ARG A 13 -23.24 6.58 -10.04
C ARG A 13 -22.90 5.10 -9.93
N ALA A 14 -22.87 4.56 -8.71
CA ALA A 14 -22.59 3.14 -8.47
C ALA A 14 -23.53 2.23 -9.28
N ARG A 15 -24.83 2.57 -9.34
CA ARG A 15 -25.81 1.87 -10.18
C ARG A 15 -25.49 1.95 -11.67
N ALA A 16 -25.12 3.13 -12.18
CA ALA A 16 -24.75 3.31 -13.58
C ALA A 16 -23.50 2.48 -13.95
N GLU A 17 -22.57 2.33 -13.02
CA GLU A 17 -21.40 1.47 -13.20
C GLU A 17 -21.76 -0.01 -13.21
N ILE A 18 -22.64 -0.47 -12.30
CA ILE A 18 -23.19 -1.83 -12.33
C ILE A 18 -23.88 -2.09 -13.68
N ASP A 19 -24.65 -1.13 -14.20
CA ASP A 19 -25.26 -1.23 -15.53
C ASP A 19 -24.22 -1.36 -16.65
N ALA A 20 -23.12 -0.62 -16.57
CA ALA A 20 -22.02 -0.73 -17.52
C ALA A 20 -21.31 -2.10 -17.43
N LEU A 21 -21.14 -2.64 -16.22
CA LEU A 21 -20.59 -4.00 -16.02
C LEU A 21 -21.52 -5.06 -16.60
N LEU A 22 -22.83 -4.94 -16.37
CA LEU A 22 -23.85 -5.85 -16.90
C LEU A 22 -23.89 -5.85 -18.43
N ALA A 23 -23.78 -4.68 -19.05
CA ALA A 23 -23.72 -4.53 -20.51
C ALA A 23 -22.37 -4.97 -21.10
N GLY A 24 -21.32 -5.02 -20.27
CA GLY A 24 -19.97 -5.40 -20.66
C GLY A 24 -19.80 -6.89 -20.95
N ALA A 25 -18.70 -7.23 -21.62
CA ALA A 25 -18.32 -8.62 -21.85
C ALA A 25 -17.78 -9.27 -20.57
N VAL A 26 -18.37 -10.41 -20.19
CA VAL A 26 -17.83 -11.31 -19.16
C VAL A 26 -16.97 -12.36 -19.88
N PRO A 27 -15.66 -12.49 -19.56
CA PRO A 27 -14.81 -13.46 -20.24
C PRO A 27 -15.31 -14.89 -20.02
N ALA A 28 -15.54 -15.67 -21.08
CA ALA A 28 -15.99 -17.06 -20.93
C ALA A 28 -14.86 -18.01 -20.48
N SER A 29 -13.61 -17.63 -20.73
CA SER A 29 -12.42 -18.42 -20.41
C SER A 29 -11.18 -17.52 -20.35
N GLY A 30 -10.07 -18.07 -19.86
CA GLY A 30 -8.78 -17.39 -19.78
C GLY A 30 -8.36 -17.04 -18.35
N PRO A 31 -7.11 -16.55 -18.17
CA PRO A 31 -6.62 -16.13 -16.87
C PRO A 31 -7.33 -14.85 -16.41
N THR A 32 -7.35 -14.63 -15.10
CA THR A 32 -7.80 -13.35 -14.55
C THR A 32 -6.84 -12.23 -14.96
N ASN A 33 -7.38 -11.16 -15.53
CA ASN A 33 -6.68 -9.92 -15.82
C ASN A 33 -7.05 -8.88 -14.77
N VAL A 34 -6.04 -8.30 -14.13
CA VAL A 34 -6.19 -7.29 -13.09
C VAL A 34 -5.84 -5.93 -13.69
N GLU A 35 -6.83 -5.06 -13.78
CA GLU A 35 -6.66 -3.66 -14.15
C GLU A 35 -6.28 -2.85 -12.91
N ARG A 36 -5.21 -2.07 -13.04
CA ARG A 36 -4.69 -1.20 -11.99
C ARG A 36 -4.57 0.22 -12.51
N GLN A 37 -4.81 1.19 -11.64
CA GLN A 37 -4.57 2.59 -11.94
C GLN A 37 -3.07 2.79 -12.17
N LYS A 38 -2.73 3.37 -13.33
CA LYS A 38 -1.36 3.43 -13.85
C LYS A 38 -0.34 3.94 -12.84
N TYR A 39 -0.64 4.97 -12.07
CA TYR A 39 0.39 5.64 -11.25
C TYR A 39 0.41 5.21 -9.78
N THR A 40 -0.73 4.79 -9.24
CA THR A 40 -0.83 4.36 -7.84
C THR A 40 -0.67 2.84 -7.70
N GLY A 41 -0.84 2.09 -8.81
CA GLY A 41 -0.97 0.63 -8.76
C GLY A 41 -2.27 0.15 -8.09
N ASN A 42 -3.16 1.08 -7.72
CA ASN A 42 -4.40 0.77 -7.04
C ASN A 42 -5.28 -0.09 -7.94
N TRP A 43 -5.93 -1.08 -7.34
CA TRP A 43 -6.81 -1.96 -8.06
C TRP A 43 -8.03 -1.20 -8.58
N LEU A 44 -8.44 -1.47 -9.83
CA LEU A 44 -9.63 -0.89 -10.46
C LEU A 44 -10.68 -1.96 -10.75
N SER A 45 -10.26 -3.01 -11.43
CA SER A 45 -11.13 -4.13 -11.80
C SER A 45 -10.35 -5.42 -11.99
N SER A 46 -11.02 -6.55 -11.79
CA SER A 46 -10.51 -7.88 -12.13
C SER A 46 -11.49 -8.57 -13.07
N ARG A 47 -10.99 -9.15 -14.16
CA ARG A 47 -11.81 -9.84 -15.17
C ARG A 47 -11.26 -11.24 -15.38
N GLY A 48 -12.04 -12.26 -15.04
CA GLY A 48 -11.64 -13.66 -15.18
C GLY A 48 -12.72 -14.52 -15.82
N ALA A 49 -12.44 -15.80 -15.99
CA ALA A 49 -13.38 -16.75 -16.57
C ALA A 49 -14.68 -16.80 -15.77
N GLY A 50 -15.76 -16.25 -16.35
CA GLY A 50 -17.10 -16.20 -15.81
C GLY A 50 -17.40 -15.04 -14.87
N PHE A 51 -16.48 -14.09 -14.70
CA PHE A 51 -16.69 -12.97 -13.77
C PHE A 51 -16.00 -11.65 -14.16
N VAL A 52 -16.55 -10.55 -13.65
CA VAL A 52 -15.93 -9.22 -13.56
C VAL A 52 -16.15 -8.69 -12.15
N ILE A 53 -15.11 -8.16 -11.52
CA ILE A 53 -15.15 -7.45 -10.22
C ILE A 53 -14.67 -6.02 -10.47
N ALA A 54 -15.33 -5.03 -9.89
CA ALA A 54 -14.89 -3.64 -9.97
C ALA A 54 -15.13 -2.89 -8.65
N GLU A 55 -14.26 -1.94 -8.36
CA GLU A 55 -14.42 -0.99 -7.26
C GLU A 55 -15.52 0.03 -7.58
N LEU A 56 -16.51 0.15 -6.70
CA LEU A 56 -17.57 1.16 -6.79
C LEU A 56 -17.23 2.40 -5.96
N TRP A 57 -16.55 2.21 -4.82
CA TRP A 57 -16.25 3.27 -3.86
C TRP A 57 -15.16 2.82 -2.88
N ALA A 58 -14.37 3.76 -2.37
CA ALA A 58 -13.48 3.54 -1.23
C ALA A 58 -13.50 4.74 -0.29
N GLY A 59 -13.43 4.47 1.01
CA GLY A 59 -13.43 5.47 2.08
C GLY A 59 -12.12 6.23 2.21
N GLU A 60 -12.04 7.05 3.25
CA GLU A 60 -10.83 7.77 3.63
C GLU A 60 -9.80 6.82 4.24
N ASP A 61 -8.52 7.18 4.14
CA ASP A 61 -7.41 6.44 4.75
C ASP A 61 -7.62 6.32 6.26
N LEU A 62 -7.47 5.10 6.78
CA LEU A 62 -7.68 4.79 8.20
C LEU A 62 -6.35 4.60 8.95
N SER A 63 -5.22 4.90 8.31
CA SER A 63 -3.90 4.84 8.93
C SER A 63 -3.85 5.64 10.23
N GLY A 64 -3.73 4.94 11.36
CA GLY A 64 -3.67 5.57 12.69
C GLY A 64 -5.02 6.04 13.25
N VAL A 65 -6.14 5.66 12.62
CA VAL A 65 -7.50 5.94 13.08
C VAL A 65 -7.99 4.77 13.93
N TYR A 66 -8.47 5.06 15.14
CA TYR A 66 -8.86 4.01 16.10
C TYR A 66 -10.15 4.36 16.86
N GLY A 67 -10.80 3.33 17.38
CA GLY A 67 -11.98 3.47 18.24
C GLY A 67 -13.13 4.14 17.49
N ARG A 68 -13.73 5.19 18.09
CA ARG A 68 -14.98 5.77 17.58
C ARG A 68 -14.91 6.29 16.15
N GLU A 69 -13.77 6.81 15.73
CA GLU A 69 -13.60 7.33 14.38
C GLU A 69 -13.55 6.17 13.36
N TRP A 70 -12.92 5.06 13.73
CA TRP A 70 -12.93 3.83 12.95
C TRP A 70 -14.34 3.22 12.90
N ASP A 71 -15.03 3.13 14.04
CA ASP A 71 -16.42 2.63 14.11
C ASP A 71 -17.36 3.45 13.21
N ALA A 72 -17.15 4.78 13.15
CA ALA A 72 -17.93 5.66 12.29
C ALA A 72 -17.65 5.44 10.79
N ALA A 73 -16.39 5.12 10.42
CA ALA A 73 -16.04 4.77 9.06
C ALA A 73 -16.65 3.43 8.62
N GLU A 74 -16.68 2.44 9.52
CA GLU A 74 -17.35 1.17 9.30
C GLU A 74 -18.88 1.34 9.14
N GLU A 75 -19.52 2.12 10.03
CA GLU A 75 -20.95 2.43 9.97
C GLU A 75 -21.30 3.17 8.68
N GLN A 76 -20.47 4.11 8.24
CA GLN A 76 -20.64 4.82 6.98
C GLN A 76 -20.58 3.86 5.78
N ALA A 77 -19.56 3.01 5.71
CA ALA A 77 -19.39 2.06 4.62
C ALA A 77 -20.58 1.09 4.55
N SER A 78 -21.02 0.58 5.69
CA SER A 78 -22.22 -0.27 5.81
C SER A 78 -23.49 0.47 5.36
N GLY A 79 -23.64 1.74 5.74
CA GLY A 79 -24.75 2.58 5.29
C GLY A 79 -24.77 2.79 3.77
N HIS A 80 -23.59 2.93 3.13
CA HIS A 80 -23.51 3.00 1.66
C HIS A 80 -23.96 1.70 0.99
N LEU A 81 -23.60 0.53 1.55
CA LEU A 81 -24.05 -0.78 1.08
C LEU A 81 -25.58 -0.91 1.19
N ASP A 82 -26.16 -0.49 2.30
CA ASP A 82 -27.61 -0.53 2.54
C ASP A 82 -28.37 0.34 1.54
N VAL A 83 -27.93 1.58 1.34
CA VAL A 83 -28.55 2.48 0.35
C VAL A 83 -28.51 1.86 -1.06
N LEU A 84 -27.36 1.33 -1.49
CA LEU A 84 -27.26 0.68 -2.80
C LEU A 84 -28.13 -0.58 -2.90
N THR A 85 -28.20 -1.35 -1.81
CA THR A 85 -29.02 -2.56 -1.72
C THR A 85 -30.50 -2.24 -1.88
N GLU A 86 -31.00 -1.22 -1.19
CA GLU A 86 -32.40 -0.78 -1.33
C GLU A 86 -32.74 -0.38 -2.78
N GLU A 87 -31.83 0.33 -3.46
CA GLU A 87 -32.01 0.70 -4.87
C GLU A 87 -32.06 -0.51 -5.81
N LEU A 88 -31.21 -1.51 -5.58
CA LEU A 88 -31.15 -2.73 -6.39
C LEU A 88 -32.31 -3.67 -6.08
N ASP A 89 -32.72 -3.78 -4.81
CA ASP A 89 -33.90 -4.53 -4.39
C ASP A 89 -35.18 -3.96 -5.02
N ALA A 90 -35.30 -2.64 -5.11
CA ALA A 90 -36.41 -1.98 -5.79
C ALA A 90 -36.46 -2.32 -7.30
N ARG A 91 -35.32 -2.68 -7.90
CA ARG A 91 -35.20 -2.98 -9.33
C ARG A 91 -35.36 -4.46 -9.65
N TRP A 92 -34.72 -5.34 -8.86
CA TRP A 92 -34.58 -6.76 -9.17
C TRP A 92 -35.28 -7.67 -8.15
N GLY A 93 -35.89 -7.09 -7.11
CA GLY A 93 -36.44 -7.83 -5.97
C GLY A 93 -35.37 -8.13 -4.92
N THR A 94 -35.80 -8.75 -3.83
CA THR A 94 -34.93 -9.05 -2.68
C THR A 94 -33.71 -9.88 -3.08
N HIS A 95 -32.55 -9.45 -2.60
CA HIS A 95 -31.29 -10.17 -2.73
C HIS A 95 -31.21 -11.45 -1.88
N GLU A 96 -30.27 -12.32 -2.25
CA GLU A 96 -29.77 -13.42 -1.42
C GLU A 96 -28.44 -13.01 -0.77
N GLU A 97 -28.21 -13.37 0.48
CA GLU A 97 -26.89 -13.22 1.11
C GLU A 97 -26.05 -14.48 0.87
N VAL A 98 -24.82 -14.30 0.42
CA VAL A 98 -23.86 -15.37 0.14
C VAL A 98 -22.60 -15.14 0.95
N GLY A 99 -22.32 -16.05 1.89
CA GLY A 99 -21.20 -15.95 2.81
C GLY A 99 -19.84 -16.23 2.18
N MET A 100 -18.81 -15.49 2.60
CA MET A 100 -17.42 -15.72 2.16
C MET A 100 -16.69 -16.79 2.99
N THR A 101 -17.21 -17.11 4.17
CA THR A 101 -16.57 -17.98 5.17
C THR A 101 -16.17 -19.36 4.62
N ALA A 102 -17.05 -20.02 3.85
CA ALA A 102 -16.77 -21.34 3.28
C ALA A 102 -15.61 -21.33 2.27
N ALA A 103 -15.50 -20.26 1.46
CA ALA A 103 -14.40 -20.09 0.52
C ALA A 103 -13.06 -19.90 1.24
N VAL A 104 -13.05 -19.14 2.34
CA VAL A 104 -11.86 -18.90 3.17
C VAL A 104 -11.36 -20.20 3.79
N PHE A 105 -12.24 -21.00 4.40
CA PHE A 105 -11.84 -22.27 5.02
C PHE A 105 -11.30 -23.30 4.01
N ARG A 106 -11.91 -23.40 2.82
CA ARG A 106 -11.45 -24.30 1.75
C ARG A 106 -10.05 -23.92 1.26
N ALA A 107 -9.81 -22.63 1.08
CA ALA A 107 -8.51 -22.09 0.72
C ALA A 107 -7.41 -22.52 1.72
N THR A 108 -7.66 -22.35 3.02
CA THR A 108 -6.73 -22.75 4.07
C THR A 108 -6.50 -24.26 4.12
N SER A 109 -7.52 -25.05 3.74
CA SER A 109 -7.47 -26.52 3.72
C SER A 109 -6.84 -27.11 2.44
N GLY A 110 -6.51 -26.27 1.45
CA GLY A 110 -5.97 -26.68 0.16
C GLY A 110 -7.00 -27.24 -0.82
N ASP A 111 -8.30 -27.10 -0.51
CA ASP A 111 -9.38 -27.51 -1.39
C ASP A 111 -9.52 -26.55 -2.58
N PRO A 112 -9.98 -27.03 -3.76
CA PRO A 112 -10.21 -26.16 -4.90
C PRO A 112 -11.28 -25.11 -4.59
N VAL A 113 -11.03 -23.86 -4.98
CA VAL A 113 -11.95 -22.74 -4.80
C VAL A 113 -12.34 -22.21 -6.18
N PRO A 114 -13.62 -21.87 -6.44
CA PRO A 114 -14.02 -21.33 -7.74
C PRO A 114 -13.27 -20.03 -8.10
N PRO A 115 -13.11 -19.71 -9.40
CA PRO A 115 -12.29 -18.57 -9.85
C PRO A 115 -12.69 -17.21 -9.24
N LEU A 116 -13.99 -16.95 -9.11
CA LEU A 116 -14.51 -15.72 -8.47
C LEU A 116 -13.98 -15.60 -7.03
N TYR A 117 -14.18 -16.63 -6.22
CA TYR A 117 -13.78 -16.64 -4.81
C TYR A 117 -12.26 -16.62 -4.62
N THR A 118 -11.53 -17.23 -5.56
CA THR A 118 -10.06 -17.12 -5.59
C THR A 118 -9.64 -15.66 -5.76
N GLU A 119 -10.30 -14.93 -6.66
CA GLU A 119 -9.96 -13.53 -6.92
C GLU A 119 -10.41 -12.60 -5.78
N LEU A 120 -11.61 -12.80 -5.22
CA LEU A 120 -12.07 -12.04 -4.04
C LEU A 120 -11.08 -12.17 -2.88
N ARG A 121 -10.54 -13.38 -2.63
CA ARG A 121 -9.48 -13.59 -1.65
C ARG A 121 -8.18 -12.87 -2.02
N ASN A 122 -7.77 -12.88 -3.29
CA ASN A 122 -6.55 -12.18 -3.72
C ASN A 122 -6.65 -10.65 -3.58
N LEU A 123 -7.88 -10.14 -3.47
CA LEU A 123 -8.19 -8.73 -3.22
C LEU A 123 -8.44 -8.43 -1.74
N ASP A 124 -8.32 -9.44 -0.87
CA ASP A 124 -8.71 -9.40 0.54
C ASP A 124 -10.17 -8.91 0.75
N ALA A 125 -11.03 -9.24 -0.20
CA ALA A 125 -12.46 -8.93 -0.16
C ALA A 125 -13.24 -10.07 0.51
N PHE A 126 -13.34 -10.02 1.84
CA PHE A 126 -13.94 -11.07 2.67
C PHE A 126 -15.36 -10.78 3.17
N GLY A 127 -15.94 -9.63 2.84
CA GLY A 127 -17.31 -9.30 3.21
C GLY A 127 -18.33 -10.12 2.42
N ASP A 128 -19.41 -10.52 3.09
CA ASP A 128 -20.50 -11.29 2.47
C ASP A 128 -21.14 -10.54 1.30
N LEU A 129 -21.57 -11.30 0.29
CA LEU A 129 -22.15 -10.76 -0.94
C LEU A 129 -23.67 -10.67 -0.83
N ARG A 130 -24.22 -9.51 -1.20
CA ARG A 130 -25.66 -9.35 -1.50
C ARG A 130 -25.86 -9.59 -2.99
N VAL A 131 -26.60 -10.64 -3.35
CA VAL A 131 -26.65 -11.19 -4.70
C VAL A 131 -28.05 -11.09 -5.31
N TRP A 132 -28.13 -10.62 -6.56
CA TRP A 132 -29.31 -10.68 -7.41
C TRP A 132 -29.05 -11.54 -8.64
N GLY A 133 -29.98 -12.42 -8.96
CA GLY A 133 -30.01 -13.08 -10.26
C GLY A 133 -30.94 -14.29 -10.32
N PRO A 134 -31.24 -14.80 -11.53
CA PRO A 134 -30.78 -14.28 -12.82
C PRO A 134 -31.38 -12.89 -13.16
N VAL A 135 -30.53 -11.93 -13.52
CA VAL A 135 -30.93 -10.62 -14.05
C VAL A 135 -30.73 -10.57 -15.55
N ARG A 136 -31.70 -9.99 -16.27
CA ARG A 136 -31.65 -9.90 -17.73
C ARG A 136 -30.85 -8.69 -18.18
N VAL A 137 -29.82 -8.91 -19.00
CA VAL A 137 -29.01 -7.82 -19.57
C VAL A 137 -29.82 -7.07 -20.64
N PRO A 138 -29.85 -5.72 -20.62
CA PRO A 138 -30.41 -4.94 -21.71
C PRO A 138 -29.70 -5.32 -23.02
N ASP A 139 -30.46 -5.66 -24.06
CA ASP A 139 -29.97 -6.05 -25.40
C ASP A 139 -29.15 -7.36 -25.47
N GLY A 140 -29.19 -8.20 -24.42
CA GLY A 140 -28.53 -9.51 -24.36
C GLY A 140 -29.50 -10.69 -24.23
N ASP A 141 -29.07 -11.86 -24.71
CA ASP A 141 -29.80 -13.14 -24.61
C ASP A 141 -29.34 -14.02 -23.43
N SER A 142 -28.48 -13.50 -22.55
CA SER A 142 -27.93 -14.26 -21.43
C SER A 142 -28.25 -13.62 -20.09
N ASP A 143 -28.65 -14.44 -19.14
CA ASP A 143 -28.80 -14.05 -17.75
C ASP A 143 -27.43 -13.79 -17.09
N ARG A 144 -27.42 -12.91 -16.09
CA ARG A 144 -26.26 -12.58 -15.26
C ARG A 144 -26.65 -12.64 -13.79
N TRP A 145 -25.64 -12.69 -12.94
CA TRP A 145 -25.79 -12.47 -11.50
C TRP A 145 -24.94 -11.27 -11.10
N VAL A 146 -25.46 -10.49 -10.18
CA VAL A 146 -24.81 -9.30 -9.63
C VAL A 146 -24.62 -9.53 -8.15
N GLY A 147 -23.41 -9.30 -7.64
CA GLY A 147 -23.11 -9.25 -6.21
C GLY A 147 -22.56 -7.88 -5.83
N ILE A 148 -22.86 -7.40 -4.62
CA ILE A 148 -22.14 -6.26 -4.03
C ILE A 148 -21.70 -6.61 -2.61
N SER A 149 -20.60 -6.00 -2.15
CA SER A 149 -20.04 -6.25 -0.82
C SER A 149 -19.17 -5.08 -0.36
N VAL A 150 -19.17 -4.82 0.95
CA VAL A 150 -18.22 -3.91 1.62
C VAL A 150 -17.11 -4.74 2.23
N ASN A 151 -15.88 -4.26 2.06
CA ASN A 151 -14.67 -4.98 2.40
C ASN A 151 -13.65 -4.02 3.03
N GLN A 152 -12.68 -4.62 3.71
CA GLN A 152 -11.51 -3.95 4.25
C GLN A 152 -10.36 -4.97 4.22
N ILE A 153 -9.17 -4.53 3.82
CA ILE A 153 -8.00 -5.41 3.68
C ILE A 153 -7.42 -5.70 5.08
N ASP A 154 -7.17 -4.63 5.83
CA ASP A 154 -6.68 -4.63 7.22
C ASP A 154 -7.22 -3.39 7.98
N GLY A 155 -6.95 -3.33 9.29
CA GLY A 155 -7.50 -2.28 10.16
C GLY A 155 -7.09 -0.84 9.82
N ASP A 156 -5.97 -0.63 9.12
CA ASP A 156 -5.47 0.68 8.71
C ASP A 156 -5.91 1.06 7.29
N THR A 157 -6.40 0.10 6.50
CA THR A 157 -6.90 0.37 5.14
C THR A 157 -8.32 0.93 5.12
N PRO A 158 -8.66 1.80 4.15
CA PRO A 158 -10.02 2.26 3.94
C PRO A 158 -10.98 1.10 3.67
N HIS A 159 -12.20 1.22 4.19
CA HIS A 159 -13.33 0.41 3.73
C HIS A 159 -13.59 0.67 2.24
N PHE A 160 -14.02 -0.35 1.49
CA PHE A 160 -14.33 -0.23 0.08
C PHE A 160 -15.50 -1.10 -0.36
N LEU A 161 -16.23 -0.63 -1.36
CA LEU A 161 -17.41 -1.27 -1.92
C LEU A 161 -17.07 -1.82 -3.31
N ILE A 162 -17.42 -3.08 -3.56
CA ILE A 162 -17.22 -3.73 -4.86
C ILE A 162 -18.56 -4.12 -5.50
N ALA A 163 -18.54 -4.24 -6.83
CA ALA A 163 -19.54 -4.96 -7.61
C ALA A 163 -18.90 -6.18 -8.27
N VAL A 164 -19.67 -7.25 -8.34
CA VAL A 164 -19.36 -8.51 -9.01
C VAL A 164 -20.44 -8.75 -10.07
N VAL A 165 -20.06 -9.10 -11.29
CA VAL A 165 -20.97 -9.59 -12.33
C VAL A 165 -20.48 -10.91 -12.86
N THR A 166 -21.34 -11.93 -12.87
CA THR A 166 -20.99 -13.28 -13.34
C THR A 166 -21.94 -13.81 -14.42
N ASP A 167 -21.43 -14.76 -15.21
CA ASP A 167 -22.23 -15.51 -16.20
C ASP A 167 -22.92 -16.77 -15.63
N ARG A 168 -22.76 -16.99 -14.32
CA ARG A 168 -23.24 -18.15 -13.57
C ARG A 168 -23.71 -17.74 -12.17
N PRO A 169 -24.56 -18.52 -11.49
CA PRO A 169 -24.99 -18.22 -10.13
C PRO A 169 -23.81 -17.96 -9.17
N ILE A 170 -23.96 -16.95 -8.32
CA ILE A 170 -23.08 -16.73 -7.17
C ILE A 170 -23.72 -17.48 -6.01
N ARG A 171 -23.04 -18.50 -5.48
CA ARG A 171 -23.51 -19.35 -4.38
C ARG A 171 -22.35 -19.68 -3.47
N GLU A 172 -22.63 -19.94 -2.20
CA GLU A 172 -21.60 -20.44 -1.29
C GLU A 172 -20.99 -21.74 -1.86
N PRO A 173 -19.65 -21.89 -1.84
CA PRO A 173 -19.02 -23.10 -2.38
C PRO A 173 -19.43 -24.34 -1.58
N GLU A 174 -20.19 -25.26 -2.18
CA GLU A 174 -20.56 -26.53 -1.54
C GLU A 174 -19.37 -27.51 -1.45
N GLU A 175 -19.39 -28.43 -0.47
CA GLU A 175 -18.43 -29.54 -0.37
C GLU A 175 -18.48 -30.40 -1.66
N GLY A 176 -17.40 -30.37 -2.45
CA GLY A 176 -17.24 -31.23 -3.63
C GLY A 176 -17.55 -30.62 -5.00
N GLU A 177 -17.82 -29.32 -5.09
CA GLU A 177 -17.95 -28.66 -6.41
C GLU A 177 -16.62 -28.70 -7.17
N GLU A 178 -16.62 -29.38 -8.34
CA GLU A 178 -15.44 -29.51 -9.20
C GLU A 178 -14.97 -28.14 -9.67
N ALA A 179 -13.71 -27.82 -9.43
CA ALA A 179 -13.06 -26.68 -10.06
C ALA A 179 -13.19 -26.82 -11.59
N GLY A 180 -13.68 -25.76 -12.23
CA GLY A 180 -13.44 -25.57 -13.66
C GLY A 180 -11.95 -25.77 -13.98
N PRO A 181 -11.60 -26.10 -15.23
CA PRO A 181 -10.24 -26.48 -15.61
C PRO A 181 -9.24 -25.52 -14.98
N PRO A 182 -8.16 -26.03 -14.36
CA PRO A 182 -7.25 -25.22 -13.56
C PRO A 182 -6.89 -24.00 -14.37
N ALA A 183 -7.07 -22.81 -13.79
CA ALA A 183 -6.65 -21.56 -14.40
C ALA A 183 -5.23 -21.79 -14.92
N ALA A 184 -5.09 -21.83 -16.24
CA ALA A 184 -3.83 -22.11 -16.88
C ALA A 184 -2.86 -21.08 -16.32
N SER A 185 -1.90 -21.60 -15.57
CA SER A 185 -0.90 -20.84 -14.85
C SER A 185 -0.36 -19.74 -15.75
N ARG A 186 -0.63 -18.51 -15.32
CA ARG A 186 0.05 -17.25 -15.66
C ARG A 186 0.18 -16.94 -17.17
N THR A 187 -0.47 -15.86 -17.59
CA THR A 187 0.26 -14.82 -18.33
C THR A 187 1.60 -14.65 -17.64
N VAL A 188 2.69 -14.86 -18.39
CA VAL A 188 4.10 -14.85 -17.96
C VAL A 188 4.25 -14.14 -16.62
N PRO A 189 4.76 -14.82 -15.56
CA PRO A 189 5.13 -14.13 -14.35
C PRO A 189 5.79 -12.81 -14.69
N GLU A 190 5.18 -11.70 -14.32
CA GLU A 190 5.99 -10.53 -14.01
C GLU A 190 7.08 -11.09 -13.09
N ALA A 191 8.33 -11.05 -13.59
CA ALA A 191 9.44 -11.70 -12.91
C ALA A 191 9.40 -11.25 -11.45
N PRO A 192 9.65 -12.14 -10.47
CA PRO A 192 9.60 -11.76 -9.06
C PRO A 192 10.34 -10.44 -8.89
N ARG A 193 9.68 -9.45 -8.29
CA ARG A 193 10.27 -8.15 -7.99
C ARG A 193 10.68 -8.14 -6.54
N SER A 194 11.87 -7.63 -6.26
CA SER A 194 12.25 -7.27 -4.90
C SER A 194 11.64 -5.92 -4.58
N ARG A 195 10.95 -5.86 -3.44
CA ARG A 195 10.55 -4.61 -2.80
C ARG A 195 11.59 -4.28 -1.73
N ARG A 196 12.05 -3.03 -1.72
CA ARG A 196 12.96 -2.50 -0.70
C ARG A 196 12.39 -1.20 -0.17
N VAL A 197 12.27 -1.10 1.15
CA VAL A 197 11.74 0.09 1.81
C VAL A 197 12.85 0.73 2.61
N VAL A 198 13.23 1.94 2.21
CA VAL A 198 14.12 2.82 2.97
C VAL A 198 13.24 3.81 3.70
N ARG A 199 13.27 3.84 5.03
CA ARG A 199 12.46 4.76 5.83
C ARG A 199 13.29 5.47 6.87
N ALA A 200 12.90 6.68 7.22
CA ALA A 200 13.54 7.48 8.23
C ALA A 200 12.50 8.29 9.01
N PHE A 201 12.73 8.45 10.31
CA PHE A 201 11.79 9.06 11.26
C PHE A 201 12.46 10.07 12.18
N TRP A 202 11.74 11.11 12.56
CA TRP A 202 12.15 12.10 13.56
C TRP A 202 10.93 12.72 14.25
N GLY A 203 11.15 13.32 15.42
CA GLY A 203 10.09 14.03 16.16
C GLY A 203 9.75 15.42 15.56
N PRO A 204 9.07 16.30 16.31
CA PRO A 204 8.63 17.61 15.82
C PRO A 204 9.77 18.49 15.28
N ARG A 205 9.58 19.05 14.09
CA ARG A 205 10.52 19.92 13.37
C ARG A 205 9.73 20.79 12.37
N PRO A 206 9.21 21.94 12.82
CA PRO A 206 8.51 22.86 11.95
C PRO A 206 9.42 23.41 10.86
N GLU A 207 9.01 23.28 9.60
CA GLU A 207 9.75 23.76 8.43
C GLU A 207 8.77 24.40 7.44
N THR A 208 9.17 25.47 6.76
CA THR A 208 8.32 26.09 5.74
C THR A 208 8.31 25.24 4.46
N PRO A 209 7.33 25.41 3.55
CA PRO A 209 7.34 24.74 2.25
C PRO A 209 8.65 24.94 1.48
N GLU A 210 9.30 26.10 1.60
CA GLU A 210 10.61 26.37 0.98
C GLU A 210 11.73 25.55 1.63
N GLY A 211 11.72 25.41 2.95
CA GLY A 211 12.66 24.56 3.67
C GLY A 211 12.52 23.09 3.30
N LEU A 212 11.28 22.59 3.25
CA LEU A 212 10.97 21.24 2.80
C LEU A 212 11.38 21.01 1.34
N ALA A 213 11.04 21.93 0.43
CA ALA A 213 11.45 21.85 -0.97
C ALA A 213 12.97 21.82 -1.13
N ALA A 214 13.70 22.55 -0.29
CA ALA A 214 15.17 22.56 -0.30
C ALA A 214 15.78 21.22 0.15
N ARG A 215 15.04 20.37 0.88
CA ARG A 215 15.43 18.97 1.20
C ARG A 215 14.98 18.01 0.11
N TRP A 216 13.75 18.15 -0.38
CA TRP A 216 13.19 17.32 -1.44
C TRP A 216 14.01 17.38 -2.71
N ALA A 217 14.32 18.58 -3.22
CA ALA A 217 14.99 18.75 -4.50
C ALA A 217 16.34 18.00 -4.61
N PRO A 218 17.29 18.12 -3.66
CA PRO A 218 18.51 17.31 -3.69
C PRO A 218 18.26 15.83 -3.41
N THR A 219 17.23 15.46 -2.63
CA THR A 219 16.86 14.06 -2.39
C THR A 219 16.49 13.38 -3.70
N LEU A 220 15.58 13.98 -4.47
CA LEU A 220 15.11 13.43 -5.74
C LEU A 220 16.23 13.30 -6.78
N ARG A 221 17.13 14.29 -6.84
CA ARG A 221 18.30 14.22 -7.74
C ARG A 221 19.24 13.09 -7.36
N ARG A 222 19.59 12.97 -6.09
CA ARG A 222 20.52 11.93 -5.63
C ARG A 222 19.89 10.53 -5.72
N VAL A 223 18.58 10.40 -5.51
CA VAL A 223 17.87 9.14 -5.77
C VAL A 223 17.93 8.77 -7.25
N ALA A 224 17.73 9.73 -8.16
CA ALA A 224 17.85 9.48 -9.60
C ALA A 224 19.27 9.04 -10.02
N GLU A 225 20.30 9.60 -9.39
CA GLU A 225 21.69 9.16 -9.57
C GLU A 225 21.95 7.76 -8.98
N LEU A 226 21.25 7.41 -7.89
CA LEU A 226 21.40 6.14 -7.16
C LEU A 226 20.65 4.97 -7.81
N VAL A 227 19.55 5.25 -8.51
CA VAL A 227 18.71 4.23 -9.16
C VAL A 227 18.36 4.63 -10.60
N PRO A 228 19.35 4.88 -11.49
CA PRO A 228 19.10 5.44 -12.82
C PRO A 228 18.25 4.55 -13.74
N GLU A 229 18.04 3.29 -13.38
CA GLU A 229 17.14 2.33 -14.05
C GLU A 229 15.67 2.67 -13.89
N ALA A 230 15.31 3.36 -12.81
CA ALA A 230 13.91 3.55 -12.45
C ALA A 230 13.21 4.71 -13.17
N GLY A 231 13.93 5.58 -13.87
CA GLY A 231 13.33 6.68 -14.62
C GLY A 231 13.76 6.69 -16.07
N ASP A 232 13.06 7.49 -16.88
CA ASP A 232 13.40 7.67 -18.29
C ASP A 232 14.77 8.35 -18.40
N ARG A 233 15.77 7.59 -18.84
CA ARG A 233 17.14 8.07 -19.04
C ARG A 233 17.24 9.18 -20.09
N ALA A 234 16.24 9.33 -20.96
CA ALA A 234 16.18 10.41 -21.94
C ALA A 234 15.60 11.71 -21.37
N ALA A 235 14.90 11.65 -20.23
CA ALA A 235 14.36 12.81 -19.53
C ALA A 235 15.34 13.26 -18.43
N ASP A 236 16.16 14.27 -18.70
CA ASP A 236 16.99 14.92 -17.68
C ASP A 236 16.55 16.38 -17.48
N PRO A 237 16.01 16.77 -16.31
CA PRO A 237 15.72 15.94 -15.15
C PRO A 237 14.49 15.03 -15.32
N TRP A 238 14.41 13.97 -14.52
CA TRP A 238 13.21 13.13 -14.44
C TRP A 238 11.96 13.95 -14.11
N THR A 239 10.83 13.53 -14.70
CA THR A 239 9.51 14.05 -14.32
C THR A 239 8.87 13.11 -13.29
N TRP A 240 8.81 13.56 -12.04
CA TRP A 240 8.11 12.85 -10.98
C TRP A 240 6.61 13.08 -11.14
N HIS A 241 5.81 12.13 -10.67
CA HIS A 241 4.36 12.28 -10.65
C HIS A 241 3.89 12.36 -9.20
N ARG A 242 3.32 13.49 -8.81
CA ARG A 242 2.70 13.68 -7.50
C ARG A 242 1.41 12.91 -7.41
N ILE A 243 1.29 12.14 -6.34
CA ILE A 243 0.06 11.46 -5.95
C ILE A 243 -0.60 12.30 -4.86
N THR A 244 -1.90 12.54 -5.00
CA THR A 244 -2.75 13.14 -3.96
C THR A 244 -3.85 12.14 -3.63
N ALA A 245 -4.42 12.24 -2.42
CA ALA A 245 -5.47 11.31 -1.97
C ALA A 245 -6.64 11.23 -2.98
N ASN A 246 -7.03 12.36 -3.57
CA ASN A 246 -8.29 12.50 -4.32
C ASN A 246 -8.09 13.05 -5.75
N GLY A 247 -6.99 12.74 -6.44
CA GLY A 247 -6.71 13.34 -7.74
C GLY A 247 -5.86 12.51 -8.69
N PRO A 248 -5.92 12.80 -10.01
CA PRO A 248 -5.02 12.17 -10.96
C PRO A 248 -3.58 12.56 -10.65
N ALA A 249 -2.64 11.65 -10.91
CA ALA A 249 -1.23 11.94 -10.75
C ALA A 249 -0.82 13.16 -11.61
N THR A 250 -0.10 14.10 -11.00
CA THR A 250 0.29 15.35 -11.69
C THR A 250 1.81 15.46 -11.81
N PRO A 251 2.35 15.92 -12.95
CA PRO A 251 3.79 16.01 -13.13
C PRO A 251 4.39 17.10 -12.23
N VAL A 252 5.49 16.78 -11.55
CA VAL A 252 6.27 17.68 -10.71
C VAL A 252 7.75 17.52 -11.06
N ALA A 253 8.38 18.63 -11.40
CA ALA A 253 9.83 18.68 -11.62
C ALA A 253 10.58 18.75 -10.27
N ALA A 254 11.77 18.17 -10.22
CA ALA A 254 12.65 18.16 -9.04
C ALA A 254 13.39 19.51 -8.82
N ASP A 255 12.68 20.63 -9.03
CA ASP A 255 13.14 21.98 -8.81
C ASP A 255 12.39 22.65 -7.65
N GLN A 256 13.00 23.68 -7.09
CA GLN A 256 12.50 24.37 -5.90
C GLN A 256 11.10 24.95 -6.11
N GLU A 257 10.80 25.54 -7.27
CA GLU A 257 9.54 26.22 -7.52
C GLU A 257 8.39 25.22 -7.62
N SER A 258 8.60 24.15 -8.40
CA SER A 258 7.62 23.08 -8.58
C SER A 258 7.29 22.38 -7.26
N LEU A 259 8.31 22.10 -6.43
CA LEU A 259 8.14 21.46 -5.13
C LEU A 259 7.45 22.37 -4.11
N VAL A 260 7.81 23.66 -4.05
CA VAL A 260 7.11 24.62 -3.18
C VAL A 260 5.63 24.72 -3.53
N ARG A 261 5.29 24.72 -4.82
CA ARG A 261 3.89 24.71 -5.27
C ARG A 261 3.18 23.46 -4.77
N ALA A 262 3.75 22.28 -5.01
CA ALA A 262 3.19 21.01 -4.59
C ALA A 262 2.93 20.95 -3.07
N LEU A 263 3.91 21.34 -2.25
CA LEU A 263 3.80 21.33 -0.79
C LEU A 263 2.75 22.32 -0.24
N ARG A 264 2.55 23.45 -0.92
CA ARG A 264 1.52 24.43 -0.53
C ARG A 264 0.11 23.96 -0.86
N ASP A 265 -0.05 23.17 -1.91
CA ASP A 265 -1.34 22.64 -2.32
C ASP A 265 -1.85 21.59 -1.32
N ASP A 266 -0.97 20.78 -0.72
CA ASP A 266 -1.34 19.80 0.33
C ASP A 266 -1.54 20.46 1.71
N GLY A 267 -0.74 21.48 2.04
CA GLY A 267 -0.96 22.36 3.20
C GLY A 267 -0.56 21.76 4.56
N ASP A 268 -0.27 20.46 4.64
CA ASP A 268 0.14 19.72 5.83
C ASP A 268 1.65 19.37 5.86
N GLY A 269 2.36 19.69 4.76
CA GLY A 269 3.77 19.35 4.59
C GLY A 269 4.03 17.92 4.11
N SER A 270 2.97 17.20 3.75
CA SER A 270 3.05 15.91 3.07
C SER A 270 3.42 16.08 1.60
N LEU A 271 4.14 15.11 1.05
CA LEU A 271 4.38 14.99 -0.38
C LEU A 271 4.61 13.52 -0.75
N SER A 272 3.89 13.02 -1.75
CA SER A 272 4.09 11.68 -2.32
C SER A 272 4.37 11.80 -3.82
N LEU A 273 5.46 11.19 -4.28
CA LEU A 273 5.95 11.23 -5.64
C LEU A 273 6.28 9.83 -6.14
N VAL A 274 5.87 9.52 -7.36
CA VAL A 274 6.15 8.23 -8.01
C VAL A 274 6.82 8.41 -9.36
N ILE A 275 7.60 7.41 -9.74
CA ILE A 275 8.11 7.19 -11.09
C ILE A 275 7.93 5.71 -11.44
N GLU A 276 7.39 5.47 -12.63
CA GLU A 276 7.41 4.15 -13.27
C GLU A 276 8.54 4.11 -14.29
N GLY A 277 9.46 3.18 -14.09
CA GLY A 277 10.58 2.93 -15.00
C GLY A 277 10.28 1.81 -15.99
N GLU A 278 11.26 1.52 -16.84
CA GLU A 278 11.20 0.38 -17.74
C GLU A 278 11.56 -0.93 -17.00
N GLU A 279 11.23 -2.07 -17.62
CA GLU A 279 11.71 -3.41 -17.21
C GLU A 279 11.43 -3.79 -15.75
N GLY A 280 10.36 -3.24 -15.17
CA GLY A 280 9.87 -3.58 -13.83
C GLY A 280 10.53 -2.83 -12.69
N TRP A 281 11.14 -1.68 -12.98
CA TRP A 281 11.52 -0.71 -11.99
C TRP A 281 10.39 0.27 -11.67
N SER A 282 10.25 0.62 -10.39
CA SER A 282 9.44 1.76 -9.97
C SER A 282 10.00 2.36 -8.68
N LEU A 283 9.84 3.66 -8.51
CA LEU A 283 10.13 4.36 -7.28
C LEU A 283 8.88 5.03 -6.75
N ASP A 284 8.67 4.92 -5.45
CA ASP A 284 7.73 5.72 -4.68
C ASP A 284 8.51 6.40 -3.57
N ILE A 285 8.40 7.71 -3.45
CA ILE A 285 8.93 8.44 -2.31
C ILE A 285 7.85 9.32 -1.71
N SER A 286 7.60 9.12 -0.43
CA SER A 286 6.64 9.89 0.35
C SER A 286 7.31 10.47 1.58
N GLY A 287 6.77 11.57 2.07
CA GLY A 287 7.21 12.13 3.34
C GLY A 287 6.10 12.95 3.99
N HIS A 288 6.09 12.89 5.31
CA HIS A 288 5.24 13.69 6.18
C HIS A 288 6.15 14.53 7.07
N ALA A 289 6.23 15.84 6.82
CA ALA A 289 7.27 16.68 7.40
C ALA A 289 6.84 18.13 7.61
N GLY A 290 7.62 18.89 8.38
CA GLY A 290 7.45 20.33 8.56
C GLY A 290 6.41 20.73 9.61
N HIS A 291 5.88 19.78 10.38
CA HIS A 291 4.87 20.04 11.41
C HIS A 291 5.42 19.97 12.85
N ALA A 292 4.59 20.42 13.80
CA ALA A 292 4.87 20.42 15.23
C ALA A 292 4.15 19.30 16.02
N SER A 293 3.56 18.30 15.34
CA SER A 293 2.84 17.20 16.01
C SER A 293 3.71 16.55 17.08
N ALA A 294 3.18 16.52 18.31
CA ALA A 294 3.82 15.84 19.43
C ALA A 294 3.46 14.34 19.49
N TYR A 295 2.64 13.85 18.57
CA TYR A 295 2.10 12.47 18.62
C TYR A 295 2.41 11.66 17.37
N LEU A 296 2.67 12.32 16.25
CA LEU A 296 3.01 11.66 14.98
C LEU A 296 4.45 11.99 14.63
N SER A 297 5.26 10.95 14.43
CA SER A 297 6.61 11.10 13.91
C SER A 297 6.56 11.62 12.49
N GLN A 298 7.46 12.54 12.19
CA GLN A 298 7.72 12.91 10.81
C GLN A 298 8.51 11.80 10.13
N SER A 299 8.34 11.67 8.82
CA SER A 299 8.94 10.58 8.06
C SER A 299 9.31 10.96 6.63
N VAL A 300 10.29 10.22 6.09
CA VAL A 300 10.48 10.00 4.65
C VAL A 300 10.57 8.52 4.40
N VAL A 301 9.82 8.03 3.42
CA VAL A 301 9.79 6.63 3.00
C VAL A 301 10.05 6.59 1.49
N LEU A 302 11.05 5.82 1.09
CA LEU A 302 11.39 5.52 -0.29
C LEU A 302 11.22 4.03 -0.52
N THR A 303 10.27 3.65 -1.37
CA THR A 303 10.10 2.28 -1.85
C THR A 303 10.73 2.13 -3.23
N VAL A 304 11.66 1.18 -3.34
CA VAL A 304 12.25 0.75 -4.61
C VAL A 304 11.65 -0.61 -4.96
N ARG A 305 11.00 -0.70 -6.12
CA ARG A 305 10.65 -1.99 -6.74
C ARG A 305 11.59 -2.21 -7.90
N ALA A 306 12.22 -3.38 -7.92
CA ALA A 306 13.19 -3.75 -8.93
C ALA A 306 13.03 -5.23 -9.32
N PRO A 307 13.54 -5.69 -10.47
CA PRO A 307 13.68 -7.11 -10.75
C PRO A 307 14.47 -7.81 -9.63
N HIS A 308 14.09 -9.04 -9.26
CA HIS A 308 14.73 -9.75 -8.13
C HIS A 308 16.25 -9.93 -8.25
N SER A 309 16.79 -10.00 -9.47
CA SER A 309 18.24 -10.11 -9.72
C SER A 309 18.97 -8.76 -9.69
N ALA A 310 18.26 -7.64 -9.59
CA ALA A 310 18.85 -6.31 -9.59
C ALA A 310 19.49 -5.99 -8.24
N SER A 311 20.66 -5.36 -8.28
CA SER A 311 21.31 -4.83 -7.09
C SER A 311 20.81 -3.40 -6.84
N VAL A 312 20.23 -3.16 -5.67
CA VAL A 312 19.85 -1.82 -5.21
C VAL A 312 20.92 -1.29 -4.25
N ARG A 313 21.30 -0.02 -4.39
CA ARG A 313 22.28 0.67 -3.55
C ARG A 313 21.66 1.15 -2.23
N GLU A 314 21.18 0.20 -1.43
CA GLU A 314 20.36 0.44 -0.24
C GLU A 314 21.08 1.28 0.82
N ALA A 315 22.37 1.02 1.06
CA ALA A 315 23.18 1.77 2.03
C ALA A 315 23.38 3.22 1.61
N GLU A 316 23.64 3.47 0.32
CA GLU A 316 23.77 4.82 -0.21
C GLU A 316 22.43 5.57 -0.23
N LEU A 317 21.32 4.87 -0.46
CA LEU A 317 19.97 5.45 -0.38
C LEU A 317 19.63 5.86 1.06
N LEU A 318 19.88 4.99 2.05
CA LEU A 318 19.66 5.32 3.46
C LEU A 318 20.59 6.46 3.91
N ALA A 319 21.86 6.45 3.50
CA ALA A 319 22.80 7.54 3.78
C ALA A 319 22.34 8.87 3.15
N CYS A 320 21.84 8.84 1.91
CA CYS A 320 21.27 10.00 1.23
C CYS A 320 20.12 10.62 2.04
N VAL A 321 19.16 9.79 2.48
CA VAL A 321 18.04 10.25 3.32
C VAL A 321 18.58 10.79 4.65
N ALA A 322 19.49 10.08 5.31
CA ALA A 322 20.06 10.50 6.58
C ALA A 322 20.78 11.85 6.52
N GLU A 323 21.55 12.10 5.45
CA GLU A 323 22.31 13.34 5.25
C GLU A 323 21.40 14.54 4.92
N LEU A 324 20.34 14.33 4.14
CA LEU A 324 19.47 15.41 3.65
C LEU A 324 18.31 15.71 4.59
N TRP A 325 17.82 14.71 5.32
CA TRP A 325 16.68 14.85 6.23
C TRP A 325 17.08 14.91 7.68
N ASP A 326 18.32 14.55 8.02
CA ASP A 326 18.82 14.54 9.39
C ASP A 326 17.78 13.90 10.35
N PRO A 327 17.43 12.61 10.19
CA PRO A 327 16.41 11.94 11.00
C PRO A 327 16.98 11.51 12.36
N ASP A 328 16.13 11.06 13.27
CA ASP A 328 16.56 10.43 14.52
C ASP A 328 17.00 8.98 14.28
N ILE A 329 16.22 8.26 13.47
CA ILE A 329 16.47 6.87 13.08
C ILE A 329 16.06 6.66 11.62
N GLY A 330 16.67 5.69 10.95
CA GLY A 330 16.16 5.16 9.69
C GLY A 330 16.60 3.73 9.47
N ASN A 331 15.95 3.01 8.56
CA ASN A 331 16.27 1.62 8.28
C ASN A 331 15.91 1.22 6.85
N VAL A 332 16.45 0.08 6.43
CA VAL A 332 16.06 -0.64 5.20
C VAL A 332 15.52 -2.01 5.58
N LEU A 333 14.31 -2.33 5.11
CA LEU A 333 13.65 -3.61 5.35
C LEU A 333 12.88 -4.10 4.12
N ASP A 334 12.47 -5.36 4.20
CA ASP A 334 11.44 -5.99 3.40
C ASP A 334 10.35 -6.56 4.32
N ASP A 335 9.29 -7.09 3.71
CA ASP A 335 8.10 -7.58 4.42
C ASP A 335 8.47 -8.77 5.33
N ASP A 336 9.33 -9.68 4.87
CA ASP A 336 9.81 -10.84 5.65
C ASP A 336 10.49 -10.42 6.97
N VAL A 337 11.33 -9.37 6.96
CA VAL A 337 11.95 -8.84 8.18
C VAL A 337 10.92 -8.17 9.08
N PHE A 338 9.96 -7.45 8.52
CA PHE A 338 8.95 -6.76 9.30
C PHE A 338 8.07 -7.75 10.07
N ASP A 339 7.51 -8.75 9.36
CA ASP A 339 6.68 -9.81 9.93
C ASP A 339 7.44 -10.55 11.04
N LEU A 340 8.72 -10.86 10.81
CA LEU A 340 9.55 -11.51 11.81
C LEU A 340 9.68 -10.70 13.11
N LEU A 341 9.83 -9.37 13.01
CA LEU A 341 9.95 -8.50 14.17
C LEU A 341 8.62 -8.37 14.92
N GLU A 342 7.50 -8.28 14.22
CA GLU A 342 6.18 -8.32 14.87
C GLU A 342 5.97 -9.63 15.64
N GLU A 343 6.20 -10.76 14.98
CA GLU A 343 5.97 -12.08 15.57
C GLU A 343 6.89 -12.41 16.74
N ARG A 344 8.17 -12.01 16.66
CA ARG A 344 9.22 -12.52 17.57
C ARG A 344 9.90 -11.47 18.41
N ALA A 345 9.78 -10.20 18.05
CA ALA A 345 10.27 -9.09 18.86
C ALA A 345 9.14 -8.31 19.53
N ASP A 346 7.87 -8.67 19.35
CA ASP A 346 6.72 -7.93 19.89
C ASP A 346 6.75 -6.46 19.43
N LEU A 347 7.12 -6.26 18.16
CA LEU A 347 7.13 -4.94 17.53
C LEU A 347 5.69 -4.43 17.43
N GLN A 348 5.42 -3.24 17.96
CA GLN A 348 4.11 -2.60 17.88
C GLN A 348 4.10 -1.48 16.84
N PRO A 349 2.93 -1.10 16.31
CA PRO A 349 2.80 0.09 15.48
C PRO A 349 3.36 1.33 16.18
N GLY A 350 4.25 2.05 15.49
CA GLY A 350 4.94 3.23 16.01
C GLY A 350 6.27 2.95 16.72
N ASP A 351 6.65 1.69 16.93
CA ASP A 351 7.95 1.35 17.48
C ASP A 351 9.08 1.58 16.47
N ASP A 352 10.17 2.15 16.97
CA ASP A 352 11.43 2.23 16.25
C ASP A 352 12.04 0.83 16.11
N ASN A 353 12.50 0.51 14.91
CA ASN A 353 13.05 -0.81 14.61
C ASN A 353 14.33 -0.73 13.78
N ALA A 354 15.13 -1.79 13.89
CA ALA A 354 16.25 -2.05 13.01
C ALA A 354 15.82 -2.92 11.82
N GLY A 355 16.40 -2.68 10.64
CA GLY A 355 16.26 -3.52 9.45
C GLY A 355 17.61 -4.13 9.03
N TRP A 356 17.74 -4.56 7.78
CA TRP A 356 19.03 -4.99 7.20
C TRP A 356 20.14 -3.95 7.41
N LEU A 357 19.76 -2.70 7.14
CA LEU A 357 20.56 -1.51 7.39
C LEU A 357 19.81 -0.62 8.38
N THR A 358 20.54 0.02 9.29
CA THR A 358 19.95 0.93 10.29
C THR A 358 20.83 2.16 10.47
N TYR A 359 20.25 3.34 10.27
CA TYR A 359 20.86 4.62 10.62
C TYR A 359 20.40 5.04 12.02
N LEU A 360 21.34 5.52 12.83
CA LEU A 360 21.08 6.09 14.15
C LEU A 360 21.70 7.49 14.23
N SER A 361 20.92 8.46 14.71
CA SER A 361 21.41 9.81 15.05
C SER A 361 22.56 9.75 16.05
N PRO A 362 23.37 10.81 16.19
CA PRO A 362 24.49 10.81 17.14
C PRO A 362 24.11 10.39 18.57
N GLY A 363 22.94 10.83 19.06
CA GLY A 363 22.42 10.48 20.39
C GLY A 363 22.14 8.98 20.53
N ARG A 364 21.46 8.38 19.53
CA ARG A 364 21.21 6.93 19.49
C ARG A 364 22.46 6.11 19.23
N ALA A 365 23.35 6.60 18.37
CA ALA A 365 24.61 5.94 18.04
C ALA A 365 25.50 5.76 19.28
N ALA A 366 25.46 6.71 20.23
CA ALA A 366 26.16 6.61 21.50
C ALA A 366 25.63 5.50 22.42
N LEU A 367 24.42 4.98 22.17
CA LEU A 367 23.80 3.88 22.91
C LEU A 367 24.03 2.52 22.25
N VAL A 368 24.72 2.46 21.10
CA VAL A 368 24.99 1.20 20.40
C VAL A 368 26.04 0.41 21.18
N PRO A 369 25.77 -0.85 21.60
CA PRO A 369 26.73 -1.65 22.34
C PRO A 369 28.01 -1.89 21.53
N ASP A 370 29.19 -1.77 22.13
CA ASP A 370 30.48 -1.98 21.45
C ASP A 370 30.63 -3.41 20.88
N ASP A 371 29.94 -4.38 21.48
CA ASP A 371 29.96 -5.79 21.07
C ASP A 371 28.94 -6.15 19.99
N LEU A 372 28.11 -5.19 19.54
CA LEU A 372 27.18 -5.41 18.44
C LEU A 372 27.94 -5.74 17.15
N LYS A 373 27.67 -6.93 16.60
CA LYS A 373 28.22 -7.39 15.34
C LYS A 373 27.53 -6.69 14.17
N ALA A 374 28.12 -5.58 13.72
CA ALA A 374 27.66 -4.82 12.58
C ALA A 374 28.84 -4.12 11.93
N VAL A 375 28.81 -3.93 10.61
CA VAL A 375 29.72 -2.99 9.96
C VAL A 375 29.19 -1.57 10.25
N ARG A 376 30.06 -0.71 10.77
CA ARG A 376 29.69 0.66 11.17
C ARG A 376 30.31 1.68 10.23
N THR A 377 29.48 2.56 9.68
CA THR A 377 29.91 3.67 8.84
C THR A 377 29.42 4.98 9.47
N THR A 378 30.34 5.81 9.95
CA THR A 378 29.99 7.16 10.44
C THR A 378 29.70 8.09 9.26
N LEU A 379 28.55 8.74 9.28
CA LEU A 379 28.16 9.72 8.27
C LEU A 379 28.67 11.12 8.62
N ALA A 380 28.66 12.04 7.66
CA ALA A 380 29.06 13.43 7.88
C ALA A 380 28.19 14.16 8.93
N THR A 381 26.96 13.68 9.16
CA THR A 381 26.04 14.16 10.21
C THR A 381 26.46 13.74 11.62
N GLY A 382 27.46 12.87 11.75
CA GLY A 382 27.90 12.29 13.02
C GLY A 382 27.07 11.08 13.48
N GLY A 383 25.95 10.78 12.80
CA GLY A 383 25.21 9.54 13.00
C GLY A 383 25.96 8.34 12.41
N VAL A 384 25.47 7.14 12.71
CA VAL A 384 26.09 5.87 12.29
C VAL A 384 25.10 5.06 11.48
N LEU A 385 25.54 4.60 10.30
CA LEU A 385 24.89 3.55 9.54
C LEU A 385 25.48 2.20 9.95
N LEU A 386 24.60 1.29 10.35
CA LEU A 386 24.88 -0.08 10.73
C LEU A 386 24.40 -1.01 9.63
N ASP A 387 25.30 -1.84 9.12
CA ASP A 387 24.98 -2.99 8.28
C ASP A 387 24.97 -4.22 9.18
N LEU A 388 23.77 -4.73 9.46
CA LEU A 388 23.51 -5.67 10.54
C LEU A 388 23.62 -7.13 10.10
N ALA A 389 23.31 -7.43 8.84
CA ALA A 389 23.23 -8.79 8.35
C ALA A 389 23.34 -8.87 6.83
N ALA A 390 23.86 -10.00 6.34
CA ALA A 390 23.81 -10.30 4.92
C ALA A 390 22.34 -10.51 4.47
N PRO A 391 22.00 -10.21 3.22
CA PRO A 391 20.66 -10.47 2.69
C PRO A 391 20.27 -11.94 2.97
N SER A 392 19.04 -12.17 3.44
CA SER A 392 18.45 -13.46 3.88
C SER A 392 18.83 -13.99 5.28
N ASP A 393 19.75 -13.37 6.02
CA ASP A 393 20.03 -13.76 7.41
C ASP A 393 19.10 -13.04 8.41
N HIS A 394 17.81 -13.41 8.38
CA HIS A 394 16.78 -12.76 9.20
C HIS A 394 17.02 -12.91 10.71
N GLU A 395 17.61 -14.03 11.14
CA GLU A 395 17.94 -14.26 12.56
C GLU A 395 19.02 -13.29 13.06
N ALA A 396 20.00 -12.95 12.22
CA ALA A 396 20.98 -11.94 12.56
C ALA A 396 20.35 -10.55 12.72
N VAL A 397 19.39 -10.18 11.86
CA VAL A 397 18.61 -8.93 12.00
C VAL A 397 17.83 -8.92 13.30
N LEU A 398 17.08 -9.99 13.60
CA LEU A 398 16.31 -10.12 14.84
C LEU A 398 17.22 -10.00 16.08
N ALA A 399 18.35 -10.70 16.10
CA ALA A 399 19.30 -10.64 17.20
C ALA A 399 19.89 -9.23 17.38
N ALA A 400 20.22 -8.55 16.28
CA ALA A 400 20.72 -7.18 16.32
C ALA A 400 19.63 -6.19 16.79
N HIS A 401 18.40 -6.33 16.31
CA HIS A 401 17.24 -5.55 16.73
C HIS A 401 17.05 -5.65 18.25
N VAL A 402 16.95 -6.86 18.80
CA VAL A 402 16.77 -7.07 20.24
C VAL A 402 17.92 -6.42 21.02
N ARG A 403 19.15 -6.55 20.54
CA ARG A 403 20.33 -5.98 21.19
C ARG A 403 20.33 -4.44 21.20
N LEU A 404 19.89 -3.82 20.11
CA LEU A 404 19.76 -2.35 20.00
C LEU A 404 18.59 -1.82 20.83
N ARG A 405 17.49 -2.59 20.94
CA ARG A 405 16.37 -2.26 21.81
C ARG A 405 16.77 -2.32 23.28
N ASP A 406 17.45 -3.39 23.69
CA ASP A 406 17.93 -3.58 25.07
C ASP A 406 18.91 -2.48 25.52
N SER A 407 19.60 -1.84 24.58
CA SER A 407 20.50 -0.71 24.86
C SER A 407 19.82 0.66 24.80
N ALA A 408 18.50 0.69 24.58
CA ALA A 408 17.69 1.89 24.36
C ALA A 408 18.03 2.69 23.08
N ALA A 409 18.88 2.15 22.17
CA ALA A 409 19.15 2.80 20.89
C ALA A 409 17.91 2.86 19.99
N LEU A 410 16.96 1.92 20.16
CA LEU A 410 15.65 1.88 19.50
C LEU A 410 14.50 2.32 20.42
N GLN A 411 14.78 3.00 21.55
CA GLN A 411 13.69 3.51 22.37
C GLN A 411 12.96 4.62 21.59
N PRO A 412 11.63 4.58 21.44
CA PRO A 412 10.89 5.64 20.78
C PRO A 412 11.07 6.96 21.52
N LEU A 413 10.91 8.07 20.79
CA LEU A 413 10.85 9.40 21.43
C LEU A 413 9.67 9.43 22.42
N PRO A 414 9.80 10.13 23.56
CA PRO A 414 8.72 10.20 24.53
C PRO A 414 7.48 10.81 23.88
N THR A 415 6.29 10.30 24.21
CA THR A 415 5.01 10.87 23.77
C THR A 415 4.33 11.57 24.95
N PRO A 416 3.95 12.86 24.85
CA PRO A 416 4.11 13.74 23.70
C PRO A 416 5.58 14.09 23.42
N MET A 417 5.98 14.08 22.15
CA MET A 417 7.33 14.41 21.70
C MET A 417 7.60 15.90 21.85
N ASP A 418 8.71 16.21 22.51
CA ASP A 418 9.19 17.57 22.76
C ASP A 418 10.49 17.90 22.00
N ARG A 419 11.02 16.94 21.24
CA ARG A 419 12.30 17.02 20.52
C ARG A 419 12.27 16.22 19.23
N SER A 420 13.09 16.62 18.27
CA SER A 420 13.21 15.93 16.98
C SER A 420 14.04 14.65 17.04
N LYS A 421 14.95 14.53 18.02
CA LYS A 421 15.92 13.43 18.15
C LYS A 421 16.25 13.13 19.61
N LEU A 422 16.82 11.95 19.87
CA LEU A 422 17.31 11.53 21.19
C LEU A 422 18.46 12.40 21.73
#